data_AF-A0A7M7G262-F1
#
_entry.id   AF-A0A7M7G262-F1
#
_cell.length_a   1.000
_cell.length_b   1.000
_cell.length_c   1.000
_cell.angle_alpha   90.00
_cell.angle_beta   90.00
_cell.angle_gamma   90.00
#
_symmetry.space_group_name_H-M   'P 1'
#
loop_
_entity.id
_entity.type
_entity.pdbx_description
1 polymer ?
#
loop_
_entity_poly.entity_id
_entity_poly.type
_entity_poly.pdbx_seq_one_letter_code
_entity_poly.pdbx_strand_id
1 'polypeptide(L)'
;MPPNEQIHEHVLPEAVEDPLKTLDIPGFNDYDEEHKDSEFNMSAEEYNEKVINKPFLQRTDIKWGNLYFMVVLHAIALYGFLTYPYFEKKMTFVWGWFLAIVANFGVAGGVHRLWSHRAFKAKVPLKIIFILSYLTSGQYSAIWWARDHRIHHKFSETDADPVNAARGFWFSHVGWLCMKRHPEVLKKAKQLDLSDILNDPVIKFEEKHFQVLRLIFAFIIPTLVPVYFWNESWYWAILSQCFMRYAYSLNCTWGINSFAHMFGNHPYDKHIEPAENFIMTLATGGEGWHNYHHVFPADYKASELGFNYITNVNLTTCLIDLAAKIGWAYDLKEPSEKLLKAVIKNRGDGSHPISHEPVKTK
;
A
#
# COMPACT_ATOMS: atom_id res chain seq x y z
N MET A 1 16.03 9.47 -45.43
CA MET A 1 14.66 9.71 -44.94
C MET A 1 14.01 8.35 -44.77
N PRO A 2 13.77 7.88 -43.53
CA PRO A 2 13.00 6.65 -43.36
C PRO A 2 11.50 6.93 -43.59
N PRO A 3 10.70 5.92 -43.95
CA PRO A 3 9.36 6.07 -44.52
C PRO A 3 8.26 6.25 -43.46
N ASN A 4 7.18 6.92 -43.85
CA ASN A 4 5.93 7.10 -43.11
C ASN A 4 5.37 5.78 -42.57
N GLU A 5 5.30 5.65 -41.25
CA GLU A 5 4.47 4.65 -40.57
C GLU A 5 3.06 5.25 -40.39
N GLN A 6 2.08 4.58 -40.99
CA GLN A 6 0.66 4.92 -40.87
C GLN A 6 0.21 4.82 -39.42
N ILE A 7 -0.34 5.91 -38.89
CA ILE A 7 -1.07 5.93 -37.63
C ILE A 7 -2.31 5.04 -37.82
N HIS A 8 -2.29 3.85 -37.23
CA HIS A 8 -3.50 3.05 -37.09
C HIS A 8 -4.45 3.78 -36.13
N GLU A 9 -5.61 4.20 -36.63
CA GLU A 9 -6.75 4.58 -35.79
C GLU A 9 -7.10 3.40 -34.88
N HIS A 10 -6.72 3.50 -33.61
CA HIS A 10 -7.21 2.60 -32.57
C HIS A 10 -8.68 2.93 -32.32
N VAL A 11 -9.57 2.17 -32.95
CA VAL A 11 -10.99 2.09 -32.59
C VAL A 11 -11.06 1.70 -31.10
N LEU A 12 -11.57 2.61 -30.28
CA LEU A 12 -11.79 2.38 -28.84
C LEU A 12 -12.78 1.21 -28.67
N PRO A 13 -12.49 0.21 -27.82
CA PRO A 13 -13.49 -0.79 -27.46
C PRO A 13 -14.64 -0.11 -26.71
N GLU A 14 -15.86 -0.64 -26.92
CA GLU A 14 -17.09 -0.23 -26.24
C GLU A 14 -16.89 -0.11 -24.73
N ALA A 15 -17.59 0.86 -24.13
CA ALA A 15 -17.51 1.18 -22.71
C ALA A 15 -17.75 -0.07 -21.85
N VAL A 16 -16.68 -0.62 -21.27
CA VAL A 16 -16.79 -1.67 -20.26
C VAL A 16 -17.43 -1.03 -19.03
N GLU A 17 -18.64 -1.49 -18.68
CA GLU A 17 -19.33 -1.07 -17.46
C GLU A 17 -18.43 -1.30 -16.25
N ASP A 18 -18.37 -0.30 -15.38
CA ASP A 18 -17.61 -0.41 -14.13
C ASP A 18 -18.28 -1.46 -13.23
N PRO A 19 -17.65 -2.60 -12.95
CA PRO A 19 -18.26 -3.64 -12.14
C PRO A 19 -18.60 -3.15 -10.72
N LEU A 20 -17.99 -2.05 -10.27
CA LEU A 20 -18.28 -1.43 -8.98
C LEU A 20 -19.52 -0.51 -9.01
N LYS A 21 -19.95 -0.01 -10.18
CA LYS A 21 -21.21 0.78 -10.33
C LYS A 21 -22.47 -0.06 -10.13
N THR A 22 -22.41 -1.37 -10.39
CA THR A 22 -23.55 -2.29 -10.21
C THR A 22 -23.77 -2.73 -8.77
N LEU A 23 -22.80 -2.47 -7.90
CA LEU A 23 -22.91 -2.75 -6.48
C LEU A 23 -23.43 -1.47 -5.83
N ASP A 24 -24.71 -1.46 -5.44
CA ASP A 24 -25.36 -0.36 -4.71
C ASP A 24 -24.74 -0.25 -3.30
N ILE A 25 -23.48 0.22 -3.24
CA ILE A 25 -22.63 0.31 -2.06
C ILE A 25 -22.67 1.76 -1.57
N PRO A 26 -23.27 2.03 -0.40
CA PRO A 26 -23.28 3.37 0.19
C PRO A 26 -21.84 3.86 0.45
N GLY A 27 -21.48 5.02 -0.13
CA GLY A 27 -20.13 5.62 0.00
C GLY A 27 -19.15 5.29 -1.12
N PHE A 28 -19.46 4.30 -1.98
CA PHE A 28 -18.71 4.06 -3.23
C PHE A 28 -18.99 5.17 -4.25
N ASN A 29 -20.27 5.50 -4.43
CA ASN A 29 -20.68 6.57 -5.32
C ASN A 29 -20.23 7.96 -4.83
N ASP A 30 -20.15 8.24 -3.52
CA ASP A 30 -19.68 9.56 -3.04
C ASP A 30 -18.18 9.81 -3.30
N TYR A 31 -17.36 8.76 -3.31
CA TYR A 31 -15.93 8.87 -3.62
C TYR A 31 -15.67 9.12 -5.13
N ASP A 32 -16.52 8.56 -6.00
CA ASP A 32 -16.49 8.80 -7.45
C ASP A 32 -17.41 9.97 -7.90
N GLU A 33 -18.36 10.43 -7.08
CA GLU A 33 -19.26 11.57 -7.41
C GLU A 33 -18.54 12.91 -7.30
N GLU A 34 -17.51 13.00 -6.45
CA GLU A 34 -16.53 14.09 -6.53
C GLU A 34 -15.67 14.01 -7.81
N HIS A 35 -15.81 12.94 -8.60
CA HIS A 35 -15.08 12.62 -9.85
C HIS A 35 -16.05 12.42 -11.03
N LYS A 36 -17.08 13.27 -11.14
CA LYS A 36 -17.94 13.32 -12.34
C LYS A 36 -17.11 13.43 -13.62
N ASP A 37 -17.14 12.36 -14.43
CA ASP A 37 -17.33 12.21 -15.88
C ASP A 37 -16.78 13.25 -16.89
N SER A 38 -16.18 14.38 -16.51
CA SER A 38 -15.70 15.39 -17.46
C SER A 38 -14.33 15.09 -18.06
N GLU A 39 -13.51 14.26 -17.39
CA GLU A 39 -12.15 13.92 -17.87
C GLU A 39 -12.14 12.72 -18.85
N PHE A 40 -13.24 11.94 -18.93
CA PHE A 40 -13.32 10.74 -19.79
C PHE A 40 -13.89 11.00 -21.19
N ASN A 41 -14.44 12.18 -21.44
CA ASN A 41 -14.92 12.61 -22.76
C ASN A 41 -13.92 13.55 -23.47
N MET A 42 -12.64 13.45 -23.11
CA MET A 42 -11.58 14.24 -23.74
C MET A 42 -11.19 13.60 -25.07
N SER A 43 -11.11 14.41 -26.13
CA SER A 43 -10.54 13.93 -27.40
C SER A 43 -9.06 13.59 -27.22
N ALA A 44 -8.48 12.79 -28.13
CA ALA A 44 -7.04 12.48 -28.09
C ALA A 44 -6.16 13.74 -28.11
N GLU A 45 -6.62 14.79 -28.80
CA GLU A 45 -5.96 16.10 -28.85
C GLU A 45 -6.06 16.82 -27.50
N GLU A 46 -7.25 16.81 -26.87
CA GLU A 46 -7.47 17.43 -25.56
C GLU A 46 -6.70 16.72 -24.44
N TYR A 47 -6.56 15.39 -24.52
CA TYR A 47 -5.73 14.59 -23.63
C TYR A 47 -4.24 14.94 -23.76
N ASN A 48 -3.73 15.04 -24.99
CA ASN A 48 -2.34 15.40 -25.22
C ASN A 48 -2.04 16.81 -24.70
N GLU A 49 -2.93 17.78 -24.94
CA GLU A 49 -2.76 19.16 -24.53
C GLU A 49 -2.84 19.35 -23.01
N LYS A 50 -3.86 18.75 -22.36
CA LYS A 50 -4.13 18.98 -20.92
C LYS A 50 -3.34 18.09 -19.99
N VAL A 51 -2.89 16.91 -20.43
CA VAL A 51 -2.28 15.88 -19.58
C VAL A 51 -0.82 15.61 -19.97
N ILE A 52 -0.52 15.30 -21.24
CA ILE A 52 0.85 14.91 -21.64
C ILE A 52 1.80 16.11 -21.69
N ASN A 53 1.36 17.25 -22.23
CA ASN A 53 2.21 18.43 -22.45
C ASN A 53 2.56 19.21 -21.18
N LYS A 54 1.90 18.92 -20.05
CA LYS A 54 2.27 19.50 -18.76
C LYS A 54 3.53 18.84 -18.21
N PRO A 55 4.37 19.58 -17.44
CA PRO A 55 5.44 18.96 -16.66
C PRO A 55 4.90 17.76 -15.88
N PHE A 56 5.71 16.71 -15.75
CA PHE A 56 5.27 15.42 -15.21
C PHE A 56 4.59 15.51 -13.82
N LEU A 57 4.97 16.51 -13.03
CA LEU A 57 4.38 16.82 -11.72
C LEU A 57 3.03 17.56 -11.79
N GLN A 58 2.69 18.20 -12.90
CA GLN A 58 1.52 19.06 -13.09
C GLN A 58 0.43 18.42 -13.97
N ARG A 59 0.58 17.14 -14.33
CA ARG A 59 -0.35 16.43 -15.23
C ARG A 59 -1.77 16.30 -14.67
N THR A 60 -1.96 16.46 -13.36
CA THR A 60 -3.26 16.38 -12.69
C THR A 60 -3.47 17.54 -11.72
N ASP A 61 -4.72 17.91 -11.46
CA ASP A 61 -5.05 19.02 -10.57
C ASP A 61 -4.85 18.68 -9.08
N ILE A 62 -4.68 19.72 -8.26
CA ILE A 62 -4.54 19.58 -6.80
C ILE A 62 -5.93 19.44 -6.14
N LYS A 63 -6.04 18.49 -5.22
CA LYS A 63 -7.15 18.36 -4.26
C LYS A 63 -6.84 19.23 -3.04
N TRP A 64 -7.23 20.51 -3.09
CA TRP A 64 -6.87 21.49 -2.05
C TRP A 64 -7.33 21.09 -0.64
N GLY A 65 -8.49 20.45 -0.50
CA GLY A 65 -8.97 19.92 0.79
C GLY A 65 -8.03 18.87 1.37
N ASN A 66 -7.59 17.91 0.55
CA ASN A 66 -6.64 16.87 0.96
C ASN A 66 -5.28 17.48 1.30
N LEU A 67 -4.79 18.41 0.48
CA LEU A 67 -3.53 19.10 0.76
C LEU A 67 -3.57 19.83 2.09
N TYR A 68 -4.63 20.60 2.34
CA TYR A 68 -4.83 21.30 3.61
C TYR A 68 -4.87 20.32 4.79
N PHE A 69 -5.65 19.25 4.68
CA PHE A 69 -5.73 18.21 5.71
C PHE A 69 -4.35 17.60 6.01
N MET A 70 -3.58 17.25 4.97
CA MET A 70 -2.24 16.69 5.13
C MET A 70 -1.30 17.67 5.81
N VAL A 71 -1.28 18.94 5.40
CA VAL A 71 -0.42 19.97 6.03
C VAL A 71 -0.76 20.13 7.51
N VAL A 72 -2.05 20.25 7.85
CA VAL A 72 -2.50 20.43 9.25
C VAL A 72 -2.19 19.21 10.10
N LEU A 73 -2.50 18.00 9.60
CA LEU A 73 -2.22 16.74 10.30
C LEU A 73 -0.72 16.64 10.65
N HIS A 74 0.15 16.89 9.68
CA HIS A 74 1.60 16.77 9.88
C HIS A 74 2.16 17.90 10.74
N ALA A 75 1.61 19.12 10.66
CA ALA A 75 2.01 20.22 11.55
C ALA A 75 1.68 19.91 13.02
N ILE A 76 0.49 19.40 13.31
CA ILE A 76 0.09 18.99 14.66
C ILE A 76 0.91 17.79 15.14
N ALA A 77 1.13 16.79 14.27
CA ALA A 77 1.97 15.64 14.60
C ALA A 77 3.41 16.07 14.91
N LEU A 78 4.00 16.97 14.11
CA LEU A 78 5.34 17.51 14.35
C LEU A 78 5.41 18.26 15.68
N TYR A 79 4.45 19.14 15.96
CA TYR A 79 4.32 19.79 17.26
C TYR A 79 4.24 18.75 18.40
N GLY A 80 3.43 17.70 18.22
CA GLY A 80 3.37 16.57 19.13
C GLY A 80 4.73 15.94 19.36
N PHE A 81 5.41 15.49 18.31
CA PHE A 81 6.73 14.86 18.42
C PHE A 81 7.79 15.75 19.09
N LEU A 82 7.73 17.06 18.91
CA LEU A 82 8.68 18.00 19.52
C LEU A 82 8.37 18.31 20.99
N THR A 83 7.10 18.27 21.39
CA THR A 83 6.66 18.74 22.73
C THR A 83 6.17 17.62 23.65
N TYR A 84 6.03 16.39 23.16
CA TYR A 84 5.46 15.30 23.93
C TYR A 84 6.35 14.94 25.14
N PRO A 85 5.80 14.88 26.37
CA PRO A 85 6.54 14.48 27.57
C PRO A 85 6.69 12.96 27.62
N TYR A 86 7.65 12.44 26.85
CA TYR A 86 7.83 11.01 26.58
C TYR A 86 8.02 10.17 27.85
N PHE A 87 8.75 10.68 28.85
CA PHE A 87 9.05 9.93 30.07
C PHE A 87 7.84 9.89 31.02
N GLU A 88 7.16 11.03 31.18
CA GLU A 88 5.96 11.13 32.01
C GLU A 88 4.78 10.35 31.39
N LYS A 89 4.66 10.37 30.06
CA LYS A 89 3.53 9.79 29.31
C LYS A 89 3.91 8.53 28.53
N LYS A 90 4.89 7.80 29.07
CA LYS A 90 5.49 6.61 28.44
C LYS A 90 4.47 5.52 28.10
N MET A 91 3.45 5.30 28.94
CA MET A 91 2.44 4.27 28.69
C MET A 91 1.61 4.59 27.44
N THR A 92 1.17 5.84 27.30
CA THR A 92 0.43 6.32 26.13
C THR A 92 1.29 6.32 24.86
N PHE A 93 2.57 6.67 24.98
CA PHE A 93 3.49 6.60 23.85
C PHE A 93 3.73 5.15 23.39
N VAL A 94 4.01 4.24 24.31
CA VAL A 94 4.18 2.80 24.03
C VAL A 94 2.90 2.20 23.44
N TRP A 95 1.73 2.61 23.94
CA TRP A 95 0.44 2.22 23.37
C TRP A 95 0.29 2.67 21.91
N GLY A 96 0.67 3.91 21.59
CA GLY A 96 0.69 4.40 20.22
C GLY A 96 1.60 3.57 19.31
N TRP A 97 2.82 3.26 19.77
CA TRP A 97 3.75 2.39 19.06
C TRP A 97 3.22 0.98 18.84
N PHE A 98 2.63 0.38 19.88
CA PHE A 98 1.99 -0.92 19.77
C PHE A 98 0.87 -0.92 18.71
N LEU A 99 0.01 0.09 18.74
CA LEU A 99 -1.05 0.24 17.73
C LEU A 99 -0.51 0.52 16.32
N ALA A 100 0.65 1.17 16.17
CA ALA A 100 1.29 1.31 14.86
C ALA A 100 1.76 -0.04 14.30
N ILE A 101 2.27 -0.93 15.15
CA ILE A 101 2.62 -2.32 14.76
C ILE A 101 1.36 -3.11 14.38
N VAL A 102 0.28 -2.99 15.16
CA VAL A 102 -1.01 -3.62 14.85
C VAL A 102 -1.56 -3.12 13.52
N ALA A 103 -1.55 -1.80 13.29
CA ALA A 103 -1.96 -1.20 12.02
C ALA A 103 -1.17 -1.77 10.84
N ASN A 104 0.15 -1.81 10.98
CA ASN A 104 1.03 -2.33 9.94
C ASN A 104 0.80 -3.83 9.68
N PHE A 105 0.54 -4.63 10.72
CA PHE A 105 0.17 -6.04 10.55
C PHE A 105 -1.11 -6.21 9.73
N GLY A 106 -2.11 -5.37 9.94
CA GLY A 106 -3.33 -5.35 9.13
C GLY A 106 -3.09 -4.92 7.68
N VAL A 107 -2.21 -3.93 7.47
CA VAL A 107 -1.78 -3.49 6.13
C VAL A 107 -1.05 -4.62 5.40
N ALA A 108 0.07 -5.07 5.95
CA ALA A 108 0.97 -6.05 5.36
C ALA A 108 0.33 -7.45 5.24
N GLY A 109 -0.17 -8.01 6.34
CA GLY A 109 -0.72 -9.36 6.34
C GLY A 109 -2.10 -9.47 5.70
N GLY A 110 -2.92 -8.42 5.88
CA GLY A 110 -4.29 -8.35 5.40
C GLY A 110 -4.38 -7.81 3.98
N VAL A 111 -4.57 -6.50 3.84
CA VAL A 111 -4.92 -5.88 2.55
C VAL A 111 -3.84 -6.11 1.49
N HIS A 112 -2.58 -6.17 1.88
CA HIS A 112 -1.45 -6.44 1.00
C HIS A 112 -1.32 -7.92 0.62
N ARG A 113 -0.78 -8.76 1.51
CA ARG A 113 -0.45 -10.17 1.16
C ARG A 113 -1.68 -11.06 0.96
N LEU A 114 -2.71 -10.95 1.80
CA LEU A 114 -3.92 -11.78 1.71
C LEU A 114 -4.84 -11.32 0.58
N TRP A 115 -5.33 -10.07 0.63
CA TRP A 115 -6.39 -9.62 -0.29
C TRP A 115 -5.86 -9.06 -1.61
N SER A 116 -4.71 -8.38 -1.66
CA SER A 116 -4.17 -7.90 -2.95
C SER A 116 -3.48 -9.00 -3.74
N HIS A 117 -2.60 -9.76 -3.09
CA HIS A 117 -1.74 -10.74 -3.75
C HIS A 117 -2.22 -12.17 -3.72
N ARG A 118 -3.22 -12.48 -2.88
CA ARG A 118 -3.72 -13.86 -2.69
C ARG A 118 -2.57 -14.82 -2.35
N ALA A 119 -1.60 -14.35 -1.56
CA ALA A 119 -0.36 -15.07 -1.28
C ALA A 119 -0.57 -16.27 -0.36
N PHE A 120 -1.68 -16.28 0.38
CA PHE A 120 -2.13 -17.40 1.20
C PHE A 120 -3.66 -17.35 1.35
N LYS A 121 -4.24 -18.35 1.99
CA LYS A 121 -5.66 -18.38 2.39
C LYS A 121 -5.79 -18.31 3.90
N ALA A 122 -6.84 -17.62 4.35
CA ALA A 122 -7.14 -17.43 5.75
C ALA A 122 -8.55 -17.91 6.10
N LYS A 123 -8.72 -18.50 7.29
CA LYS A 123 -10.04 -18.75 7.89
C LYS A 123 -10.64 -17.44 8.41
N VAL A 124 -11.96 -17.42 8.58
CA VAL A 124 -12.71 -16.23 9.01
C VAL A 124 -12.15 -15.55 10.27
N PRO A 125 -11.72 -16.25 11.35
CA PRO A 125 -11.15 -15.59 12.52
C PRO A 125 -9.91 -14.74 12.19
N LEU A 126 -9.00 -15.28 11.37
CA LEU A 126 -7.80 -14.55 10.96
C LEU A 126 -8.13 -13.38 10.03
N LYS A 127 -9.10 -13.54 9.11
CA LYS A 127 -9.60 -12.43 8.28
C LYS A 127 -10.16 -11.29 9.13
N ILE A 128 -10.92 -11.60 10.19
CA ILE A 128 -11.46 -10.61 11.12
C ILE A 128 -10.32 -9.90 11.86
N ILE A 129 -9.31 -10.64 12.35
CA ILE A 129 -8.14 -10.02 13.00
C ILE A 129 -7.42 -9.08 12.04
N PHE A 130 -7.19 -9.49 10.79
CA PHE A 130 -6.55 -8.64 9.79
C PHE A 130 -7.34 -7.38 9.49
N ILE A 131 -8.65 -7.49 9.27
CA ILE A 131 -9.44 -6.30 8.92
C ILE A 131 -9.56 -5.33 10.09
N LEU A 132 -9.74 -5.82 11.33
CA LEU A 132 -9.76 -4.97 12.52
C LEU A 132 -8.41 -4.28 12.75
N SER A 133 -7.32 -5.02 12.55
CA SER A 133 -5.96 -4.46 12.59
C SER A 133 -5.77 -3.41 11.51
N TYR A 134 -6.22 -3.67 10.28
CA TYR A 134 -6.14 -2.74 9.14
C TYR A 134 -6.92 -1.45 9.41
N LEU A 135 -8.12 -1.55 9.99
CA LEU A 135 -8.92 -0.38 10.34
C LEU A 135 -8.21 0.55 11.33
N THR A 136 -7.31 0.03 12.18
CA THR A 136 -6.50 0.89 13.07
C THR A 136 -5.49 1.78 12.32
N SER A 137 -5.16 1.44 11.06
CA SER A 137 -4.30 2.25 10.19
C SER A 137 -4.97 3.53 9.71
N GLY A 138 -6.30 3.57 9.71
CA GLY A 138 -7.07 4.72 9.23
C GLY A 138 -6.89 5.04 7.75
N GLN A 139 -6.45 4.08 6.93
CA GLN A 139 -6.36 4.20 5.47
C GLN A 139 -7.75 4.04 4.81
N TYR A 140 -7.80 3.96 3.47
CA TYR A 140 -9.03 3.74 2.69
C TYR A 140 -9.67 2.38 2.97
N SER A 141 -10.83 2.06 2.41
CA SER A 141 -11.40 0.72 2.60
C SER A 141 -10.52 -0.35 1.95
N ALA A 142 -10.68 -1.61 2.39
CA ALA A 142 -9.84 -2.70 1.91
C ALA A 142 -9.97 -2.94 0.39
N ILE A 143 -11.16 -2.70 -0.18
CA ILE A 143 -11.39 -2.83 -1.63
C ILE A 143 -10.57 -1.79 -2.41
N TRP A 144 -10.63 -0.52 -2.00
CA TRP A 144 -9.90 0.55 -2.66
C TRP A 144 -8.39 0.36 -2.56
N TRP A 145 -7.91 -0.03 -1.37
CA TRP A 145 -6.51 -0.33 -1.16
C TRP A 145 -6.04 -1.47 -2.07
N ALA A 146 -6.76 -2.59 -2.08
CA ALA A 146 -6.35 -3.75 -2.87
C ALA A 146 -6.43 -3.50 -4.38
N ARG A 147 -7.44 -2.75 -4.84
CA ARG A 147 -7.54 -2.35 -6.24
C ARG A 147 -6.34 -1.51 -6.65
N ASP A 148 -6.06 -0.43 -5.93
CA ASP A 148 -4.97 0.48 -6.29
C ASP A 148 -3.61 -0.22 -6.21
N HIS A 149 -3.41 -1.10 -5.22
CA HIS A 149 -2.19 -1.91 -5.10
C HIS A 149 -2.01 -2.91 -6.25
N ARG A 150 -3.10 -3.54 -6.73
CA ARG A 150 -3.06 -4.41 -7.93
C ARG A 150 -2.71 -3.62 -9.20
N ILE A 151 -3.19 -2.38 -9.33
CA ILE A 151 -2.81 -1.50 -10.44
C ILE A 151 -1.32 -1.16 -10.34
N HIS A 152 -0.87 -0.75 -9.16
CA HIS A 152 0.53 -0.41 -8.89
C HIS A 152 1.48 -1.52 -9.33
N HIS A 153 1.27 -2.77 -8.90
CA HIS A 153 2.14 -3.87 -9.35
C HIS A 153 2.08 -4.16 -10.85
N LYS A 154 0.91 -4.00 -11.48
CA LYS A 154 0.73 -4.35 -12.89
C LYS A 154 1.30 -3.28 -13.83
N PHE A 155 1.30 -2.03 -13.39
CA PHE A 155 1.64 -0.87 -14.21
C PHE A 155 2.65 0.07 -13.53
N SER A 156 3.49 -0.48 -12.64
CA SER A 156 4.47 0.25 -11.84
C SER A 156 5.30 1.21 -12.70
N GLU A 157 5.56 2.40 -12.17
CA GLU A 157 6.32 3.47 -12.84
C GLU A 157 5.69 4.04 -14.13
N THR A 158 4.44 3.69 -14.46
CA THR A 158 3.72 4.28 -15.60
C THR A 158 2.66 5.29 -15.15
N ASP A 159 2.07 6.02 -16.10
CA ASP A 159 0.94 6.93 -15.83
C ASP A 159 -0.33 6.19 -15.32
N ALA A 160 -0.36 4.86 -15.40
CA ALA A 160 -1.42 4.04 -14.80
C ALA A 160 -1.13 3.63 -13.35
N ASP A 161 0.09 3.85 -12.83
CA ASP A 161 0.43 3.60 -11.42
C ASP A 161 -0.12 4.73 -10.52
N PRO A 162 -1.01 4.42 -9.55
CA PRO A 162 -1.55 5.43 -8.62
C PRO A 162 -0.48 6.17 -7.84
N VAL A 163 0.66 5.53 -7.57
CA VAL A 163 1.74 6.03 -6.71
C VAL A 163 3.07 6.18 -7.46
N ASN A 164 3.00 6.35 -8.79
CA ASN A 164 4.12 6.38 -9.73
C ASN A 164 5.38 7.08 -9.18
N ALA A 165 6.39 6.29 -8.80
CA ALA A 165 7.66 6.78 -8.27
C ALA A 165 8.48 7.58 -9.29
N ALA A 166 8.29 7.36 -10.60
CA ALA A 166 8.95 8.15 -11.63
C ALA A 166 8.56 9.64 -11.54
N ARG A 167 7.36 9.98 -11.00
CA ARG A 167 6.94 11.37 -10.74
C ARG A 167 7.73 12.03 -9.61
N GLY A 168 8.62 11.29 -8.96
CA GLY A 168 9.52 11.77 -7.93
C GLY A 168 8.99 11.52 -6.51
N PHE A 169 9.93 11.60 -5.57
CA PHE A 169 9.74 11.24 -4.17
C PHE A 169 8.45 11.81 -3.54
N TRP A 170 8.22 13.12 -3.67
CA TRP A 170 7.08 13.76 -3.01
C TRP A 170 5.75 13.30 -3.58
N PHE A 171 5.69 12.98 -4.88
CA PHE A 171 4.47 12.46 -5.48
C PHE A 171 4.15 11.07 -4.94
N SER A 172 5.10 10.13 -4.99
CA SER A 172 4.89 8.75 -4.55
C SER A 172 4.75 8.61 -3.03
N HIS A 173 5.34 9.53 -2.26
CA HIS A 173 5.17 9.56 -0.81
C HIS A 173 3.76 10.04 -0.40
N VAL A 174 3.36 11.26 -0.76
CA VAL A 174 2.08 11.84 -0.29
C VAL A 174 1.32 12.63 -1.36
N GLY A 175 2.01 13.09 -2.41
CA GLY A 175 1.42 13.93 -3.44
C GLY A 175 0.27 13.26 -4.19
N TRP A 176 0.33 11.94 -4.39
CA TRP A 176 -0.75 11.17 -5.02
C TRP A 176 -2.10 11.29 -4.30
N LEU A 177 -2.11 11.51 -2.98
CA LEU A 177 -3.32 11.75 -2.19
C LEU A 177 -3.84 13.19 -2.33
N CYS A 178 -2.93 14.13 -2.59
CA CYS A 178 -3.18 15.56 -2.72
C CYS A 178 -3.51 15.98 -4.15
N MET A 179 -3.51 15.03 -5.10
CA MET A 179 -3.76 15.28 -6.51
C MET A 179 -4.93 14.43 -7.02
N LYS A 180 -5.56 14.88 -8.10
CA LYS A 180 -6.46 14.04 -8.89
C LYS A 180 -5.68 12.86 -9.48
N ARG A 181 -6.37 11.73 -9.62
CA ARG A 181 -5.81 10.53 -10.24
C ARG A 181 -5.59 10.79 -11.71
N HIS A 182 -4.54 10.19 -12.27
CA HIS A 182 -4.31 10.25 -13.70
C HIS A 182 -5.38 9.43 -14.45
N PRO A 183 -5.88 9.85 -15.63
CA PRO A 183 -6.96 9.14 -16.32
C PRO A 183 -6.64 7.67 -16.64
N GLU A 184 -5.38 7.35 -16.93
CA GLU A 184 -4.96 5.95 -17.15
C GLU A 184 -5.12 5.07 -15.89
N VAL A 185 -4.94 5.62 -14.68
CA VAL A 185 -5.23 4.89 -13.42
C VAL A 185 -6.70 4.46 -13.40
N LEU A 186 -7.61 5.39 -13.69
CA LEU A 186 -9.06 5.14 -13.68
C LEU A 186 -9.47 4.13 -14.75
N LYS A 187 -8.88 4.25 -15.95
CA LYS A 187 -9.12 3.33 -17.06
C LYS A 187 -8.65 1.91 -16.74
N LYS A 188 -7.45 1.76 -16.17
CA LYS A 188 -6.92 0.44 -15.78
C LYS A 188 -7.64 -0.15 -14.57
N ALA A 189 -8.14 0.68 -13.65
CA ALA A 189 -8.94 0.23 -12.50
C ALA A 189 -10.19 -0.55 -12.93
N LYS A 190 -10.91 -0.07 -13.95
CA LYS A 190 -12.12 -0.73 -14.50
C LYS A 190 -11.85 -2.09 -15.14
N GLN A 191 -10.61 -2.35 -15.53
CA GLN A 191 -10.19 -3.59 -16.19
C GLN A 191 -9.69 -4.67 -15.22
N LEU A 192 -9.62 -4.36 -13.91
CA LEU A 192 -9.18 -5.31 -12.90
C LEU A 192 -10.31 -6.23 -12.46
N ASP A 193 -10.00 -7.53 -12.37
CA ASP A 193 -10.85 -8.47 -11.65
C ASP A 193 -10.69 -8.26 -10.14
N LEU A 194 -11.79 -7.88 -9.49
CA LEU A 194 -11.93 -7.74 -8.04
C LEU A 194 -12.96 -8.72 -7.46
N SER A 195 -13.47 -9.68 -8.27
CA SER A 195 -14.54 -10.59 -7.85
C SER A 195 -14.20 -11.38 -6.59
N ASP A 196 -12.91 -11.69 -6.37
CA ASP A 196 -12.44 -12.41 -5.20
C ASP A 196 -12.59 -11.63 -3.89
N ILE A 197 -12.25 -10.33 -3.90
CA ILE A 197 -12.34 -9.48 -2.71
C ILE A 197 -13.78 -8.96 -2.53
N LEU A 198 -14.46 -8.64 -3.63
CA LEU A 198 -15.85 -8.21 -3.62
C LEU A 198 -16.79 -9.31 -3.12
N ASN A 199 -16.42 -10.58 -3.23
CA ASN A 199 -17.20 -11.70 -2.70
C ASN A 199 -16.80 -12.16 -1.29
N ASP A 200 -15.77 -11.57 -0.69
CA ASP A 200 -15.38 -11.90 0.69
C ASP A 200 -16.39 -11.32 1.70
N PRO A 201 -17.08 -12.14 2.51
CA PRO A 201 -18.10 -11.65 3.44
C PRO A 201 -17.53 -10.71 4.52
N VAL A 202 -16.26 -10.87 4.91
CA VAL A 202 -15.61 -9.99 5.89
C VAL A 202 -15.38 -8.60 5.27
N ILE A 203 -14.97 -8.56 4.01
CA ILE A 203 -14.74 -7.30 3.30
C ILE A 203 -16.06 -6.61 2.95
N LYS A 204 -17.10 -7.35 2.53
CA LYS A 204 -18.45 -6.78 2.34
C LYS A 204 -18.97 -6.10 3.62
N PHE A 205 -18.73 -6.71 4.78
CA PHE A 205 -19.12 -6.13 6.06
C PHE A 205 -18.31 -4.87 6.37
N GLU A 206 -16.99 -4.91 6.17
CA GLU A 206 -16.13 -3.74 6.37
C GLU A 206 -16.54 -2.58 5.47
N GLU A 207 -16.67 -2.79 4.16
CA GLU A 207 -17.07 -1.77 3.19
C GLU A 207 -18.40 -1.11 3.59
N LYS A 208 -19.42 -1.92 3.90
CA LYS A 208 -20.75 -1.43 4.30
C LYS A 208 -20.71 -0.54 5.55
N HIS A 209 -19.76 -0.76 6.45
CA HIS A 209 -19.65 -0.05 7.72
C HIS A 209 -18.37 0.78 7.85
N PHE A 210 -17.68 1.01 6.73
CA PHE A 210 -16.27 1.41 6.71
C PHE A 210 -16.03 2.69 7.50
N GLN A 211 -16.82 3.75 7.27
CA GLN A 211 -16.60 5.04 7.94
C GLN A 211 -16.74 4.94 9.46
N VAL A 212 -17.74 4.21 9.94
CA VAL A 212 -17.99 4.03 11.37
C VAL A 212 -16.90 3.15 11.99
N LEU A 213 -16.57 2.03 11.35
CA LEU A 213 -15.52 1.13 11.82
C LEU A 213 -14.15 1.81 11.83
N ARG A 214 -13.79 2.54 10.77
CA ARG A 214 -12.55 3.32 10.70
C ARG A 214 -12.47 4.33 11.83
N LEU A 215 -13.53 5.10 12.08
CA LEU A 215 -13.54 6.07 13.17
C LEU A 215 -13.34 5.40 14.54
N ILE A 216 -14.04 4.29 14.77
CA ILE A 216 -13.96 3.53 16.02
C ILE A 216 -12.55 2.96 16.26
N PHE A 217 -12.00 2.24 15.27
CA PHE A 217 -10.75 1.50 15.43
C PHE A 217 -9.49 2.35 15.21
N ALA A 218 -9.54 3.38 14.37
CA ALA A 218 -8.38 4.26 14.14
C ALA A 218 -8.26 5.38 15.17
N PHE A 219 -9.36 5.86 15.77
CA PHE A 219 -9.32 7.07 16.59
C PHE A 219 -10.00 6.91 17.94
N ILE A 220 -11.26 6.45 18.00
CA ILE A 220 -12.00 6.41 19.27
C ILE A 220 -11.36 5.41 20.25
N ILE A 221 -11.28 4.12 19.91
CA ILE A 221 -10.71 3.10 20.81
C ILE A 221 -9.26 3.45 21.17
N PRO A 222 -8.37 3.79 20.20
CA PRO A 222 -7.00 4.19 20.51
C PRO A 222 -6.89 5.31 21.54
N THR A 223 -7.77 6.32 21.50
CA THR A 223 -7.80 7.43 22.46
C THR A 223 -8.45 7.07 23.79
N LEU A 224 -9.54 6.29 23.79
CA LEU A 224 -10.26 5.94 25.02
C LEU A 224 -9.44 5.03 25.95
N VAL A 225 -8.65 4.11 25.38
CA VAL A 225 -7.86 3.17 26.18
C VAL A 225 -6.91 3.90 27.14
N PRO A 226 -6.05 4.85 26.71
CA PRO A 226 -5.22 5.62 27.62
C PRO A 226 -5.99 6.40 28.69
N VAL A 227 -7.10 7.02 28.29
CA VAL A 227 -7.92 7.85 29.19
C VAL A 227 -8.51 7.02 30.32
N TYR A 228 -9.05 5.84 30.01
CA TYR A 228 -9.78 5.05 31.02
C TYR A 228 -8.92 4.00 31.74
N PHE A 229 -7.86 3.47 31.14
CA PHE A 229 -7.08 2.38 31.73
C PHE A 229 -5.88 2.85 32.55
N TRP A 230 -5.33 4.04 32.26
CA TRP A 230 -4.24 4.61 33.06
C TRP A 230 -4.38 6.13 33.29
N ASN A 231 -5.60 6.65 33.19
CA ASN A 231 -5.97 8.02 33.53
C ASN A 231 -5.15 9.09 32.78
N GLU A 232 -4.86 8.85 31.50
CA GLU A 232 -4.23 9.86 30.65
C GLU A 232 -5.17 11.04 30.41
N SER A 233 -4.61 12.25 30.24
CA SER A 233 -5.44 13.38 29.85
C SER A 233 -5.92 13.24 28.40
N TRP A 234 -7.13 13.72 28.12
CA TRP A 234 -7.69 13.77 26.76
C TRP A 234 -6.74 14.43 25.76
N TYR A 235 -6.06 15.51 26.18
CA TYR A 235 -5.10 16.21 25.35
C TYR A 235 -3.94 15.31 24.90
N TRP A 236 -3.28 14.61 25.83
CA TRP A 236 -2.14 13.75 25.48
C TRP A 236 -2.58 12.49 24.73
N ALA A 237 -3.74 11.92 25.08
CA ALA A 237 -4.31 10.78 24.38
C ALA A 237 -4.67 11.13 22.92
N ILE A 238 -5.32 12.28 22.67
CA ILE A 238 -5.67 12.72 21.32
C ILE A 238 -4.41 13.07 20.51
N LEU A 239 -3.49 13.87 21.09
CA LEU A 239 -2.25 14.28 20.42
C LEU A 239 -1.41 13.06 20.02
N SER A 240 -1.27 12.09 20.93
CA SER A 240 -0.53 10.86 20.69
C SER A 240 -1.21 9.97 19.65
N GLN A 241 -2.51 9.71 19.79
CA GLN A 241 -3.17 8.63 19.04
C GLN A 241 -3.76 9.07 17.70
N CYS A 242 -4.32 10.28 17.63
CA CYS A 242 -4.97 10.81 16.43
C CYS A 242 -4.01 11.56 15.50
N PHE A 243 -2.91 12.09 16.03
CA PHE A 243 -1.96 12.89 15.25
C PHE A 243 -0.59 12.21 15.15
N MET A 244 0.13 12.03 16.25
CA MET A 244 1.50 11.47 16.21
C MET A 244 1.53 10.05 15.64
N ARG A 245 0.78 9.12 16.25
CA ARG A 245 0.68 7.72 15.79
C ARG A 245 0.16 7.65 14.36
N TYR A 246 -0.93 8.36 14.06
CA TYR A 246 -1.56 8.30 12.75
C TYR A 246 -0.62 8.80 11.64
N ALA A 247 -0.01 9.98 11.82
CA ALA A 247 0.97 10.51 10.87
C ALA A 247 2.18 9.57 10.73
N TYR A 248 2.71 9.03 11.83
CA TYR A 248 3.80 8.05 11.79
C TYR A 248 3.43 6.82 10.96
N SER A 249 2.29 6.17 11.26
CA SER A 249 1.83 4.99 10.53
C SER A 249 1.65 5.26 9.03
N LEU A 250 1.08 6.42 8.67
CA LEU A 250 0.93 6.81 7.27
C LEU A 250 2.29 6.96 6.58
N ASN A 251 3.24 7.68 7.19
CA ASN A 251 4.57 7.89 6.62
C ASN A 251 5.37 6.58 6.49
N CYS A 252 5.20 5.63 7.42
CA CYS A 252 5.79 4.30 7.30
C CYS A 252 5.24 3.55 6.08
N THR A 253 3.92 3.53 5.87
CA THR A 253 3.33 2.88 4.69
C THR A 253 3.74 3.58 3.40
N TRP A 254 3.62 4.91 3.34
CA TRP A 254 3.97 5.71 2.17
C TRP A 254 5.46 5.71 1.84
N GLY A 255 6.30 5.48 2.85
CA GLY A 255 7.72 5.27 2.67
C GLY A 255 8.04 4.09 1.76
N ILE A 256 7.17 3.07 1.68
CA ILE A 256 7.36 1.95 0.76
C ILE A 256 7.27 2.43 -0.68
N ASN A 257 6.22 3.17 -1.04
CA ASN A 257 6.02 3.70 -2.39
C ASN A 257 7.11 4.70 -2.84
N SER A 258 7.87 5.25 -1.90
CA SER A 258 8.86 6.31 -2.14
C SER A 258 10.27 5.83 -1.88
N PHE A 259 10.66 5.64 -0.62
CA PHE A 259 12.00 5.18 -0.28
C PHE A 259 12.33 3.81 -0.88
N ALA A 260 11.38 2.86 -0.84
CA ALA A 260 11.63 1.51 -1.37
C ALA A 260 11.46 1.41 -2.90
N HIS A 261 11.12 2.50 -3.59
CA HIS A 261 11.18 2.60 -5.06
C HIS A 261 12.37 3.44 -5.57
N MET A 262 13.13 4.08 -4.67
CA MET A 262 14.18 5.04 -5.07
C MET A 262 15.55 4.74 -4.46
N PHE A 263 15.58 4.09 -3.29
CA PHE A 263 16.82 3.89 -2.55
C PHE A 263 16.93 2.44 -2.06
N GLY A 264 18.01 1.77 -2.43
CA GLY A 264 18.30 0.40 -2.04
C GLY A 264 19.08 -0.33 -3.11
N ASN A 265 19.17 -1.65 -2.97
CA ASN A 265 19.81 -2.53 -3.95
C ASN A 265 18.74 -3.36 -4.70
N HIS A 266 19.13 -3.98 -5.81
CA HIS A 266 18.24 -4.75 -6.69
C HIS A 266 18.74 -6.19 -6.90
N PRO A 267 18.83 -7.00 -5.82
CA PRO A 267 19.40 -8.34 -5.86
C PRO A 267 18.64 -9.34 -6.76
N TYR A 268 17.37 -9.08 -7.06
CA TYR A 268 16.50 -9.99 -7.82
C TYR A 268 16.26 -9.51 -9.25
N ASP A 269 16.03 -8.21 -9.44
CA ASP A 269 15.82 -7.62 -10.77
C ASP A 269 16.24 -6.15 -10.81
N LYS A 270 17.34 -5.87 -11.49
CA LYS A 270 17.89 -4.50 -11.65
C LYS A 270 17.19 -3.64 -12.70
N HIS A 271 16.20 -4.21 -13.39
CA HIS A 271 15.46 -3.54 -14.46
C HIS A 271 14.15 -2.90 -14.00
N ILE A 272 13.84 -2.99 -12.71
CA ILE A 272 12.68 -2.37 -12.06
C ILE A 272 13.17 -1.42 -10.95
N GLU A 273 12.39 -0.39 -10.64
CA GLU A 273 12.74 0.59 -9.59
C GLU A 273 12.61 0.07 -8.14
N PRO A 274 11.64 -0.79 -7.76
CA PRO A 274 11.53 -1.35 -6.41
C PRO A 274 12.85 -1.94 -5.91
N ALA A 275 13.27 -1.52 -4.72
CA ALA A 275 14.58 -1.77 -4.14
C ALA A 275 14.46 -2.41 -2.74
N GLU A 276 15.45 -3.22 -2.37
CA GLU A 276 15.59 -3.68 -0.99
C GLU A 276 16.06 -2.52 -0.11
N ASN A 277 15.22 -2.10 0.85
CA ASN A 277 15.48 -0.98 1.72
C ASN A 277 15.35 -1.37 3.20
N PHE A 278 16.50 -1.54 3.86
CA PHE A 278 16.55 -1.99 5.27
C PHE A 278 15.87 -1.03 6.25
N ILE A 279 15.96 0.29 6.03
CA ILE A 279 15.29 1.28 6.89
C ILE A 279 13.78 1.07 6.81
N MET A 280 13.26 0.88 5.60
CA MET A 280 11.84 0.60 5.41
C MET A 280 11.43 -0.75 5.97
N THR A 281 12.28 -1.77 5.89
CA THR A 281 12.03 -3.06 6.53
C THR A 281 11.87 -2.90 8.04
N LEU A 282 12.70 -2.10 8.70
CA LEU A 282 12.56 -1.81 10.13
C LEU A 282 11.28 -1.01 10.42
N ALA A 283 11.01 0.04 9.64
CA ALA A 283 9.87 0.94 9.85
C ALA A 283 8.52 0.24 9.66
N THR A 284 8.45 -0.72 8.73
CA THR A 284 7.24 -1.48 8.38
C THR A 284 7.28 -2.92 8.85
N GLY A 285 8.25 -3.30 9.67
CA GLY A 285 8.37 -4.67 10.19
C GLY A 285 8.37 -5.78 9.14
N GLY A 286 8.86 -5.53 7.91
CA GLY A 286 9.01 -6.57 6.88
C GLY A 286 8.75 -6.18 5.43
N GLU A 287 8.14 -5.03 5.13
CA GLU A 287 7.69 -4.70 3.76
C GLU A 287 8.74 -3.96 2.90
N GLY A 288 9.89 -3.62 3.48
CA GLY A 288 10.99 -2.92 2.79
C GLY A 288 11.81 -3.81 1.85
N TRP A 289 11.57 -5.12 1.83
CA TRP A 289 12.17 -6.07 0.90
C TRP A 289 11.48 -6.00 -0.48
N HIS A 290 11.51 -4.81 -1.08
CA HIS A 290 10.55 -4.42 -2.11
C HIS A 290 10.96 -4.87 -3.53
N ASN A 291 12.26 -5.05 -3.79
CA ASN A 291 12.72 -5.65 -5.06
C ASN A 291 12.24 -7.10 -5.16
N TYR A 292 12.43 -7.88 -4.09
CA TYR A 292 11.93 -9.24 -3.99
C TYR A 292 10.42 -9.28 -4.20
N HIS A 293 9.71 -8.42 -3.47
CA HIS A 293 8.26 -8.41 -3.48
C HIS A 293 7.68 -8.13 -4.87
N HIS A 294 8.22 -7.15 -5.61
CA HIS A 294 7.76 -6.87 -6.97
C HIS A 294 8.10 -7.96 -7.98
N VAL A 295 9.19 -8.71 -7.75
CA VAL A 295 9.57 -9.85 -8.60
C VAL A 295 8.73 -11.10 -8.28
N PHE A 296 8.40 -11.33 -7.00
CA PHE A 296 7.62 -12.47 -6.52
C PHE A 296 6.38 -12.01 -5.72
N PRO A 297 5.43 -11.30 -6.35
CA PRO A 297 4.31 -10.68 -5.64
C PRO A 297 3.38 -11.69 -4.96
N ALA A 298 3.39 -12.95 -5.40
CA ALA A 298 2.56 -14.00 -4.83
C ALA A 298 3.18 -14.70 -3.60
N ASP A 299 4.42 -14.36 -3.21
CA ASP A 299 5.06 -14.94 -2.03
C ASP A 299 4.43 -14.39 -0.73
N TYR A 300 3.97 -15.26 0.17
CA TYR A 300 3.33 -14.81 1.43
C TYR A 300 4.30 -14.13 2.39
N LYS A 301 5.61 -14.36 2.23
CA LYS A 301 6.65 -13.74 3.05
C LYS A 301 7.00 -12.34 2.56
N ALA A 302 6.68 -12.00 1.31
CA ALA A 302 7.11 -10.78 0.62
C ALA A 302 8.63 -10.52 0.73
N SER A 303 9.42 -11.56 0.96
CA SER A 303 10.88 -11.51 1.14
C SER A 303 11.45 -12.92 1.06
N GLU A 304 12.73 -13.04 0.70
CA GLU A 304 13.38 -14.35 0.55
C GLU A 304 13.51 -15.12 1.87
N LEU A 305 13.60 -14.42 3.01
CA LEU A 305 13.87 -14.94 4.37
C LEU A 305 14.73 -16.22 4.40
N GLY A 306 16.05 -16.08 4.58
CA GLY A 306 16.93 -17.17 5.04
C GLY A 306 16.79 -17.47 6.55
N PHE A 307 17.44 -18.56 7.01
CA PHE A 307 17.39 -19.23 8.34
C PHE A 307 17.44 -18.38 9.64
N ASN A 308 17.60 -17.06 9.60
CA ASN A 308 17.64 -16.19 10.77
C ASN A 308 16.54 -15.12 10.76
N TYR A 309 15.46 -15.40 11.49
CA TYR A 309 14.36 -14.46 11.76
C TYR A 309 14.83 -13.15 12.43
N ILE A 310 16.00 -13.15 13.07
CA ILE A 310 16.57 -11.99 13.78
C ILE A 310 17.17 -10.96 12.81
N THR A 311 17.75 -11.38 11.69
CA THR A 311 18.42 -10.47 10.73
C THR A 311 17.51 -9.95 9.63
N ASN A 312 16.41 -10.65 9.34
CA ASN A 312 15.55 -10.36 8.19
C ASN A 312 14.23 -9.63 8.54
N VAL A 313 14.07 -9.21 9.81
CA VAL A 313 12.95 -8.44 10.39
C VAL A 313 11.67 -8.49 9.56
N ASN A 314 10.88 -9.56 9.74
CA ASN A 314 9.57 -9.71 9.08
C ASN A 314 8.53 -10.24 10.07
N LEU A 315 8.02 -9.33 10.89
CA LEU A 315 7.06 -9.63 11.96
C LEU A 315 5.74 -10.15 11.40
N THR A 316 5.32 -9.64 10.23
CA THR A 316 4.12 -10.09 9.54
C THR A 316 4.19 -11.57 9.19
N THR A 317 5.31 -12.03 8.61
CA THR A 317 5.52 -13.44 8.29
C THR A 317 5.47 -14.31 9.55
N CYS A 318 6.15 -13.93 10.63
CA CYS A 318 6.11 -14.67 11.89
C CYS A 318 4.68 -14.89 12.40
N LEU A 319 3.83 -13.86 12.31
CA LEU A 319 2.43 -13.94 12.73
C LEU A 319 1.58 -14.83 11.81
N ILE A 320 1.84 -14.77 10.49
CA ILE A 320 1.20 -15.68 9.51
C ILE A 320 1.61 -17.13 9.79
N ASP A 321 2.88 -17.40 10.08
CA ASP A 321 3.38 -18.76 10.40
C ASP A 321 2.75 -19.31 11.68
N LEU A 322 2.58 -18.47 12.72
CA LEU A 322 1.87 -18.85 13.93
C LEU A 322 0.40 -19.17 13.63
N ALA A 323 -0.26 -18.36 12.79
CA ALA A 323 -1.63 -18.64 12.36
C ALA A 323 -1.71 -19.92 11.52
N ALA A 324 -0.69 -20.25 10.73
CA ALA A 324 -0.62 -21.47 9.96
C ALA A 324 -0.45 -22.71 10.86
N LYS A 325 0.36 -22.63 11.93
CA LYS A 325 0.53 -23.71 12.92
C LYS A 325 -0.78 -24.10 13.60
N ILE A 326 -1.69 -23.14 13.82
CA ILE A 326 -3.03 -23.41 14.38
C ILE A 326 -4.10 -23.65 13.29
N GLY A 327 -3.69 -23.74 12.02
CA GLY A 327 -4.57 -24.04 10.89
C GLY A 327 -5.52 -22.91 10.51
N TRP A 328 -5.21 -21.67 10.85
CA TRP A 328 -5.96 -20.47 10.47
C TRP A 328 -5.47 -19.84 9.17
N ALA A 329 -4.17 -19.96 8.88
CA ALA A 329 -3.59 -19.69 7.56
C ALA A 329 -3.22 -21.01 6.86
N TYR A 330 -3.34 -21.08 5.54
CA TYR A 330 -3.01 -22.26 4.74
C TYR A 330 -2.76 -21.86 3.28
N ASP A 331 -2.30 -22.80 2.44
CA ASP A 331 -1.90 -22.56 1.04
C ASP A 331 -0.89 -21.40 0.91
N LEU A 332 0.09 -21.36 1.82
CA LEU A 332 1.18 -20.40 1.84
C LEU A 332 2.05 -20.57 0.58
N LYS A 333 2.08 -19.56 -0.30
CA LYS A 333 2.81 -19.63 -1.58
C LYS A 333 4.23 -19.11 -1.43
N GLU A 334 5.20 -19.83 -1.97
CA GLU A 334 6.60 -19.42 -2.07
C GLU A 334 7.17 -19.80 -3.46
N PRO A 335 8.11 -19.03 -4.03
CA PRO A 335 8.80 -19.42 -5.24
C PRO A 335 9.74 -20.60 -4.95
N SER A 336 9.89 -21.50 -5.93
CA SER A 336 10.87 -22.58 -5.80
C SER A 336 12.30 -22.03 -5.75
N GLU A 337 13.19 -22.68 -4.99
CA GLU A 337 14.61 -22.30 -4.91
C GLU A 337 15.27 -22.24 -6.30
N LYS A 338 14.89 -23.15 -7.21
CA LYS A 338 15.38 -23.15 -8.60
C LYS A 338 15.01 -21.86 -9.34
N LEU A 339 13.76 -21.42 -9.21
CA LEU A 339 13.28 -20.17 -9.83
C LEU A 339 14.01 -18.97 -9.24
N LEU A 340 14.09 -18.90 -7.91
CA LEU A 340 14.77 -17.83 -7.18
C LEU A 340 16.22 -17.66 -7.64
N LYS A 341 17.01 -18.76 -7.64
CA LYS A 341 18.41 -18.75 -8.09
C LYS A 341 18.55 -18.33 -9.56
N ALA A 342 17.64 -18.77 -10.42
CA ALA A 342 17.66 -18.40 -11.83
C ALA A 342 17.42 -16.89 -12.02
N VAL A 343 16.45 -16.32 -11.29
CA VAL A 343 16.16 -14.88 -11.32
C VAL A 343 17.36 -14.07 -10.83
N ILE A 344 17.90 -14.39 -9.65
CA ILE A 344 19.07 -13.69 -9.07
C ILE A 344 20.24 -13.67 -10.07
N LYS A 345 20.58 -14.82 -10.67
CA LYS A 345 21.71 -14.92 -11.60
C LYS A 345 21.50 -14.20 -12.93
N ASN A 346 20.26 -14.19 -13.43
CA ASN A 346 19.97 -13.65 -14.76
C ASN A 346 19.61 -12.15 -14.74
N ARG A 347 19.02 -11.66 -13.65
CA ARG A 347 18.41 -10.32 -13.58
C ARG A 347 18.91 -9.47 -12.41
N GLY A 348 19.50 -10.06 -11.38
CA GLY A 348 20.02 -9.33 -10.23
C GLY A 348 21.16 -8.36 -10.58
N ASP A 349 21.36 -7.38 -9.72
CA ASP A 349 22.44 -6.39 -9.80
C ASP A 349 23.81 -6.92 -9.33
N GLY A 350 23.84 -8.12 -8.75
CA GLY A 350 25.04 -8.74 -8.18
C GLY A 350 25.22 -8.55 -6.68
N SER A 351 24.32 -7.83 -5.99
CA SER A 351 24.40 -7.61 -4.54
C SER A 351 24.00 -8.85 -3.73
N HIS A 352 23.34 -9.83 -4.35
CA HIS A 352 22.93 -11.07 -3.68
C HIS A 352 24.11 -12.06 -3.56
N PRO A 353 24.34 -12.72 -2.41
CA PRO A 353 25.45 -13.67 -2.24
C PRO A 353 25.50 -14.80 -3.28
N ILE A 354 24.33 -15.31 -3.69
CA ILE A 354 24.21 -16.38 -4.70
C ILE A 354 24.72 -15.95 -6.09
N SER A 355 24.77 -14.66 -6.38
CA SER A 355 25.26 -14.14 -7.66
C SER A 355 26.71 -14.55 -7.96
N HIS A 356 27.48 -14.87 -6.92
CA HIS A 356 28.88 -15.29 -7.03
C HIS A 356 29.10 -16.80 -6.88
N GLU A 357 28.04 -17.60 -6.65
CA GLU A 357 28.19 -19.04 -6.50
C GLU A 357 28.50 -19.71 -7.86
N PRO A 358 29.57 -20.53 -7.94
CA PRO A 358 29.92 -21.22 -9.16
C PRO A 358 28.77 -22.12 -9.61
N VAL A 359 28.48 -22.11 -10.91
CA VAL A 359 27.50 -23.04 -11.50
C VAL A 359 28.05 -24.45 -11.29
N LYS A 360 27.44 -25.22 -10.37
CA LYS A 360 27.75 -26.65 -10.24
C LYS A 360 27.30 -27.34 -11.53
N THR A 361 28.23 -27.50 -12.47
CA THR A 361 28.09 -28.44 -13.58
C THR A 361 27.99 -29.83 -12.98
N LYS A 362 26.84 -30.49 -13.18
CA LYS A 362 26.59 -31.85 -12.72
C LYS A 362 27.57 -32.84 -13.33
#